data_AF-A0A3Q9ADL3-F1
#
_entry.id   AF-A0A3Q9ADL3-F1
#
_cell.length_a   1.000
_cell.length_b   1.000
_cell.length_c   1.000
_cell.angle_alpha   90.00
_cell.angle_beta   90.00
_cell.angle_gamma   90.00
#
_symmetry.space_group_name_H-M   'P 1'
#
loop_
_entity.id
_entity.type
_entity.pdbx_description
1 polymer ?
#
loop_
_entity_poly.entity_id
_entity_poly.type
_entity_poly.pdbx_seq_one_letter_code
_entity_poly.pdbx_strand_id
1 'polypeptide(L)' 'MRLIRNLLALLVLAIGVLWSLQGLGLVHGSFMTGQRQWLYIGLVTVLVGLLGLRWANRSRL' A
#
# COMPACT_ATOMS: atom_id res chain seq x y z
N MET A 1 -12.74 15.79 6.74
CA MET A 1 -11.31 15.65 7.14
C MET A 1 -10.93 14.20 7.49
N ARG A 2 -11.58 13.54 8.47
CA ARG A 2 -11.21 12.17 8.91
C ARG A 2 -11.45 11.07 7.85
N LEU A 3 -12.61 11.10 7.20
CA LEU A 3 -12.94 10.14 6.13
C LEU A 3 -11.93 10.17 4.99
N ILE A 4 -11.53 11.38 4.57
CA ILE A 4 -10.55 11.59 3.51
C ILE A 4 -9.18 11.01 3.89
N ARG A 5 -8.71 11.22 5.13
CA ARG A 5 -7.44 10.64 5.60
C ARG A 5 -7.49 9.11 5.61
N ASN A 6 -8.59 8.53 6.04
CA ASN A 6 -8.76 7.07 6.03
C ASN A 6 -8.82 6.52 4.61
N LEU A 7 -9.54 7.17 3.70
CA LEU A 7 -9.60 6.80 2.29
C LEU A 7 -8.22 6.87 1.63
N LEU A 8 -7.45 7.94 1.88
CA LEU A 8 -6.09 8.06 1.37
C LEU A 8 -5.18 6.96 1.92
N ALA A 9 -5.24 6.66 3.22
CA ALA A 9 -4.47 5.57 3.81
C ALA A 9 -4.85 4.20 3.22
N LEU A 10 -6.13 3.95 2.98
CA LEU A 10 -6.62 2.74 2.33
C LEU A 10 -6.19 2.63 0.87
N LEU A 11 -6.18 3.74 0.13
CA LEU A 11 -5.68 3.77 -1.26
C LEU A 11 -4.19 3.43 -1.31
N VAL A 12 -3.39 4.03 -0.43
CA VAL A 12 -1.95 3.72 -0.32
C VAL A 12 -1.73 2.25 0.02
N LEU A 13 -2.51 1.69 0.96
CA LEU A 13 -2.48 0.26 1.28
C LEU A 13 -2.80 -0.61 0.06
N ALA A 14 -3.87 -0.30 -0.66
CA ALA A 14 -4.30 -1.06 -1.81
C ALA A 14 -3.23 -1.05 -2.92
N ILE A 15 -2.61 0.10 -3.18
CA ILE A 15 -1.51 0.24 -4.14
C ILE A 15 -0.29 -0.57 -3.70
N GLY A 16 0.08 -0.50 -2.43
CA GLY A 16 1.20 -1.28 -1.90
C GLY A 16 0.98 -2.78 -2.02
N VAL A 17 -0.24 -3.26 -1.74
CA VAL A 17 -0.59 -4.67 -1.94
C VAL A 17 -0.51 -5.04 -3.42
N LEU A 18 -1.05 -4.22 -4.31
CA LEU A 18 -1.02 -4.47 -5.75
C LEU A 18 0.41 -4.57 -6.28
N TRP A 19 1.30 -3.65 -5.90
CA TRP A 19 2.72 -3.71 -6.28
C TRP A 19 3.44 -4.93 -5.69
N SER A 20 3.10 -5.31 -4.46
CA SER A 20 3.65 -6.53 -3.85
C SER A 20 3.24 -7.77 -4.64
N LEU A 21 1.96 -7.87 -5.01
CA LEU A 21 1.43 -8.98 -5.81
C LEU A 21 2.02 -9.00 -7.23
N GLN A 22 2.23 -7.84 -7.84
CA GLN A 22 2.95 -7.73 -9.11
C GLN A 22 4.40 -8.20 -8.98
N GLY A 23 5.11 -7.77 -7.94
CA GLY A 23 6.49 -8.21 -7.69
C GLY A 23 6.62 -9.71 -7.44
N LEU A 24 5.59 -10.34 -6.87
CA LEU A 24 5.49 -11.81 -6.71
C LEU A 24 5.11 -12.54 -8.00
N GLY A 25 4.71 -11.81 -9.05
CA GLY A 25 4.24 -12.42 -10.29
C GLY A 25 2.81 -12.97 -10.20
N LEU A 26 2.01 -12.54 -9.23
CA LEU A 26 0.61 -12.97 -9.07
C LEU A 26 -0.35 -12.11 -9.90
N VAL A 27 -0.03 -10.83 -10.07
CA VAL A 27 -0.81 -9.88 -10.88
C VAL A 27 -0.06 -9.58 -12.17
N HIS A 28 -0.69 -9.88 -13.30
CA HIS A 28 -0.10 -9.80 -14.64
C HIS A 28 -0.66 -8.63 -15.45
N GLY A 29 -0.05 -8.35 -16.61
CA GLY A 29 -0.51 -7.30 -17.55
C GLY A 29 0.27 -5.99 -17.46
N SER A 30 1.36 -5.95 -16.68
CA SER A 30 2.27 -4.81 -16.64
C SER A 30 3.73 -5.26 -16.63
N PHE A 31 4.62 -4.33 -16.98
CA PHE A 31 6.09 -4.50 -16.90
C PHE A 31 6.60 -4.79 -15.49
N MET A 32 5.78 -4.58 -14.45
CA MET A 32 6.12 -4.74 -13.04
C MET A 32 6.04 -6.20 -12.56
N THR A 33 5.38 -7.05 -13.33
CA THR A 33 5.09 -8.45 -12.97
C THR A 33 6.38 -9.29 -12.87
N GLY A 34 6.57 -9.99 -11.76
CA GLY A 34 7.72 -10.89 -11.54
C GLY A 34 9.03 -10.18 -11.21
N GLN A 35 9.02 -8.85 -11.05
CA GLN A 35 10.19 -8.06 -10.69
C GLN A 35 10.27 -7.82 -9.18
N ARG A 36 11.31 -8.36 -8.53
CA ARG A 36 11.54 -8.24 -7.08
C ARG A 36 11.59 -6.78 -6.56
N GLN A 37 11.98 -5.82 -7.40
CA GLN A 37 11.94 -4.40 -7.06
C GLN A 37 10.54 -3.94 -6.63
N TRP A 38 9.51 -4.37 -7.35
CA TRP A 38 8.11 -3.98 -7.05
C TRP A 38 7.58 -4.64 -5.78
N LEU A 39 8.10 -5.82 -5.42
CA LEU A 39 7.82 -6.45 -4.13
C LEU A 39 8.33 -5.57 -2.97
N TYR A 40 9.58 -5.10 -3.05
CA TYR A 40 10.14 -4.24 -2.00
C TYR A 40 9.42 -2.89 -1.92
N ILE A 41 9.16 -2.24 -3.06
CA ILE A 41 8.41 -0.98 -3.10
C ILE A 41 6.99 -1.17 -2.55
N GLY A 42 6.32 -2.26 -2.93
CA GLY A 42 4.99 -2.61 -2.45
C GLY A 42 4.96 -2.79 -0.93
N LEU A 43 5.89 -3.56 -0.36
CA LEU A 43 6.00 -3.78 1.08
C LEU A 43 6.21 -2.47 1.85
N VAL A 44 7.12 -1.60 1.40
CA VAL A 44 7.34 -0.29 2.01
C VAL A 44 6.06 0.56 1.93
N THR A 45 5.37 0.54 0.79
CA THR A 45 4.13 1.30 0.59
C THR A 45 3.01 0.80 1.51
N VAL A 46 2.88 -0.52 1.70
CA VAL A 46 1.93 -1.12 2.67
C VAL A 46 2.25 -0.63 4.09
N LEU A 47 3.52 -0.63 4.50
CA LEU A 47 3.92 -0.16 5.82
C LEU A 47 3.56 1.32 6.03
N VAL A 48 3.82 2.17 5.04
CA VAL A 48 3.44 3.60 5.08
C VAL A 48 1.92 3.76 5.21
N GLY A 49 1.14 3.00 4.43
CA GLY A 49 -0.31 3.00 4.52
C GLY A 49 -0.84 2.58 5.89
N LEU A 50 -0.26 1.54 6.50
CA LEU A 50 -0.61 1.08 7.85
C LEU A 50 -0.29 2.13 8.92
N LEU A 51 0.87 2.78 8.82
CA LEU A 51 1.27 3.86 9.73
C LEU A 51 0.33 5.07 9.59
N GLY A 52 -0.03 5.44 8.35
CA GLY A 52 -1.00 6.50 8.08
C GLY A 52 -2.37 6.19 8.66
N LEU A 53 -2.85 4.95 8.52
CA LEU A 53 -4.13 4.50 9.07
C LEU A 53 -4.13 4.48 10.61
N ARG A 54 -3.02 4.03 11.22
CA ARG A 54 -2.82 4.10 12.67
C ARG A 54 -2.82 5.55 13.16
N TRP A 55 -2.13 6.46 12.49
CA TRP A 55 -2.08 7.87 12.88
C TRP A 55 -3.45 8.55 12.75
N ALA A 56 -4.18 8.27 11.67
CA ALA A 56 -5.53 8.79 11.46
C ALA A 56 -6.52 8.31 12.55
N ASN A 57 -6.33 7.09 13.06
CA ASN A 57 -7.13 6.52 14.14
C ASN A 57 -6.64 6.90 15.56
N ARG A 58 -5.37 7.28 15.73
CA ARG A 58 -4.76 7.66 17.03
C ARG A 58 -5.10 9.07 17.52
N SER A 59 -5.77 9.93 16.74
CA SER A 59 -6.23 11.25 17.20
C SER A 59 -7.42 11.18 18.20
N ARG A 60 -7.38 10.22 19.13
CA ARG A 60 -8.44 9.86 20.10
C ARG A 60 -7.91 9.58 21.52
N LEU A 61 -6.71 10.03 21.87
CA LEU A 61 -6.26 10.18 23.25
C LEU A 61 -5.93 11.65 23.49
#